data_AF-A0A5K1DUK0-F1
#
_entry.id   AF-A0A5K1DUK0-F1
#
_cell.length_a   1.000
_cell.length_b   1.000
_cell.length_c   1.000
_cell.angle_alpha   90.00
_cell.angle_beta   90.00
_cell.angle_gamma   90.00
#
_symmetry.space_group_name_H-M   'P 1'
#
loop_
_entity.id
_entity.type
_entity.pdbx_description
1 polymer ?
#
loop_
_entity_poly.entity_id
_entity_poly.type
_entity_poly.pdbx_seq_one_letter_code
_entity_poly.pdbx_strand_id
1 'polypeptide(L)' 'MAGRNAEKELLSLFEEAKKAADLAATGGSSVEANEVRCLDALRLLRDFPVSMSILISTQ' A
#
# COMPACT_ATOMS: atom_id res chain seq x y z
N MET A 1 -8.43 17.38 -12.75
CA MET A 1 -8.88 16.91 -11.41
C MET A 1 -8.65 15.40 -11.25
N ALA A 2 -7.46 14.88 -11.63
CA ALA A 2 -7.16 13.44 -11.63
C ALA A 2 -6.08 13.04 -10.59
N GLY A 3 -5.16 13.95 -10.22
CA GLY A 3 -4.07 13.64 -9.28
C GLY A 3 -4.50 13.37 -7.84
N ARG A 4 -5.53 14.07 -7.33
CA ARG A 4 -5.98 13.94 -5.93
C ARG A 4 -6.62 12.59 -5.57
N ASN A 5 -7.21 11.87 -6.54
CA ASN A 5 -7.75 10.53 -6.27
C ASN A 5 -6.64 9.48 -6.29
N ALA A 6 -5.69 9.61 -7.22
CA ALA A 6 -4.56 8.70 -7.32
C ALA A 6 -3.63 8.79 -6.08
N GLU A 7 -3.47 9.98 -5.50
CA GLU A 7 -2.77 10.19 -4.22
C GLU A 7 -3.43 9.42 -3.07
N LYS A 8 -4.75 9.56 -2.90
CA LYS A 8 -5.50 8.87 -1.84
C LYS A 8 -5.48 7.36 -2.01
N GLU A 9 -5.58 6.88 -3.24
CA GLU A 9 -5.52 5.46 -3.57
C GLU A 9 -4.14 4.87 -3.27
N LEU A 10 -3.07 5.59 -3.64
CA LEU A 10 -1.69 5.23 -3.31
C LEU A 10 -1.45 5.19 -1.79
N LEU A 11 -1.91 6.21 -1.06
CA LEU A 11 -1.79 6.25 0.40
C LEU A 11 -2.58 5.12 1.07
N SER A 12 -3.78 4.82 0.58
CA SER A 12 -4.60 3.72 1.10
C SER A 12 -3.92 2.36 0.90
N LEU A 13 -3.37 2.11 -0.30
CA LEU A 13 -2.64 0.87 -0.58
C LEU A 13 -1.38 0.74 0.29
N PHE A 14 -0.68 1.86 0.53
CA PHE A 14 0.49 1.90 1.42
C PHE A 14 0.13 1.62 2.88
N GLU A 15 -0.95 2.21 3.39
CA GLU A 15 -1.43 1.94 4.74
C GLU A 15 -1.87 0.50 4.93
N GLU A 16 -2.53 -0.10 3.93
CA GLU A 16 -2.92 -1.51 3.96
C GLU A 16 -1.69 -2.43 3.97
N ALA A 17 -0.71 -2.16 3.10
CA ALA A 17 0.56 -2.90 3.08
C ALA A 17 1.27 -2.82 4.43
N LYS A 18 1.39 -1.61 4.99
CA LYS A 18 2.03 -1.37 6.30
C LYS A 18 1.30 -2.12 7.41
N LYS A 19 -0.03 -2.01 7.48
CA LYS A 19 -0.83 -2.69 8.51
C LYS A 19 -0.71 -4.20 8.41
N ALA A 20 -0.71 -4.75 7.19
CA ALA A 20 -0.50 -6.18 6.97
C ALA A 20 0.90 -6.62 7.41
N ALA A 21 1.94 -5.83 7.10
CA ALA A 21 3.30 -6.08 7.57
C ALA A 21 3.43 -6.03 9.10
N ASP A 22 2.83 -5.04 9.75
CA ASP A 22 2.83 -4.89 11.21
C ASP A 22 2.13 -6.10 11.89
N LEU A 23 1.01 -6.55 11.32
CA LEU A 23 0.29 -7.74 11.80
C LEU A 23 1.08 -9.04 11.58
N ALA A 24 1.81 -9.17 10.46
CA ALA A 24 2.69 -10.31 10.23
C ALA A 24 3.90 -10.31 11.18
N ALA A 25 4.49 -9.14 11.45
CA ALA A 25 5.64 -9.00 12.35
C ALA A 25 5.31 -9.32 13.82
N THR A 26 4.06 -9.13 14.24
CA THR A 26 3.61 -9.39 15.63
C THR A 26 3.35 -10.87 15.94
N GLY A 27 3.44 -11.79 14.96
CA GLY A 27 3.55 -13.23 15.23
C GLY A 27 2.29 -13.94 15.75
N GLY A 28 1.10 -13.60 15.24
CA GLY A 28 -0.19 -14.22 15.62
C GLY A 28 -0.67 -15.39 14.73
N SER A 29 -1.86 -15.94 15.00
CA SER A 29 -2.47 -17.07 14.25
C SER A 29 -2.91 -16.75 12.80
N SER A 30 -2.36 -15.71 12.19
CA SER A 30 -2.66 -15.28 10.82
C SER A 30 -1.44 -14.69 10.11
N VAL A 31 -0.22 -14.96 10.57
CA VAL A 31 1.03 -14.45 9.97
C VAL A 31 1.09 -14.73 8.47
N GLU A 32 0.87 -15.96 8.03
CA GLU A 32 0.91 -16.32 6.60
C GLU A 32 -0.17 -15.55 5.79
N ALA A 33 -1.38 -15.41 6.34
CA ALA A 33 -2.45 -14.67 5.67
C ALA A 33 -2.14 -13.16 5.58
N ASN A 34 -1.53 -12.58 6.62
CA ASN A 34 -1.12 -11.18 6.61
C ASN A 34 0.11 -10.94 5.73
N GLU A 35 1.01 -11.91 5.62
CA GLU A 35 2.16 -11.88 4.71
C GLU A 35 1.67 -11.88 3.25
N VAL A 36 0.74 -12.77 2.89
CA VAL A 36 0.12 -12.79 1.56
C VAL A 36 -0.57 -11.45 1.25
N ARG A 37 -1.33 -10.90 2.21
CA ARG A 37 -1.99 -9.59 2.04
C ARG A 37 -0.99 -8.43 1.88
N CYS A 38 0.14 -8.48 2.59
CA CYS A 38 1.21 -7.50 2.43
C CYS A 38 1.82 -7.60 1.03
N LEU A 39 2.13 -8.81 0.57
CA LEU A 39 2.70 -9.04 -0.76
C LEU A 39 1.75 -8.61 -1.89
N ASP A 40 0.45 -8.85 -1.76
CA ASP A 40 -0.53 -8.42 -2.77
C ASP A 40 -0.67 -6.89 -2.80
N ALA A 41 -0.71 -6.22 -1.64
CA ALA A 41 -0.72 -4.75 -1.59
C ALA A 41 0.56 -4.15 -2.21
N LEU A 42 1.72 -4.76 -1.97
CA LEU A 42 3.00 -4.34 -2.59
C LEU A 42 3.02 -4.56 -4.11
N ARG A 43 2.39 -5.63 -4.62
CA ARG A 43 2.24 -5.86 -6.07
C ARG A 43 1.37 -4.77 -6.70
N LEU A 44 0.26 -4.41 -6.07
CA LEU A 44 -0.61 -3.33 -6.53
C LEU A 44 0.12 -1.98 -6.53
N LEU A 45 0.92 -1.70 -5.50
CA LEU A 45 1.76 -0.49 -5.45
C LEU A 45 2.82 -0.45 -6.55
N ARG A 46 3.46 -1.58 -6.86
CA ARG A 46 4.43 -1.67 -7.94
C ARG A 46 3.80 -1.41 -9.31
N ASP A 47 2.59 -1.89 -9.52
CA ASP A 47 1.88 -1.77 -10.80
C ASP A 47 1.13 -0.42 -10.90
N PHE A 48 1.07 0.35 -9.80
CA PHE A 48 0.44 1.67 -9.78
C PHE A 48 1.30 2.69 -10.54
N PRO A 49 0.77 3.33 -11.59
CA PRO A 49 1.52 4.31 -12.37
C PRO A 49 1.70 5.61 -11.59
N VAL A 50 2.77 5.69 -10.81
CA VAL A 50 3.15 6.89 -10.08
C VAL A 50 3.67 7.94 -11.07
N SER A 51 2.88 8.99 -11.30
CA SER A 51 3.31 10.15 -12.08
C SER A 51 3.93 11.23 -11.18
N MET A 52 4.80 12.07 -11.74
CA MET A 52 5.41 13.20 -11.01
C MET A 52 4.37 14.11 -10.35
N SER A 53 3.18 14.25 -10.95
CA SER A 53 2.09 15.04 -10.38
C SER A 53 1.53 14.47 -9.07
N ILE A 54 1.59 13.14 -8.90
CA ILE A 54 1.17 12.45 -7.68
C ILE A 54 2.27 12.57 -6.63
N LEU A 55 3.53 12.36 -6.99
CA LEU A 55 4.69 12.50 -6.09
C LEU A 55 4.81 13.90 -5.46
N ILE A 56 4.57 14.95 -6.26
CA ILE A 56 4.61 16.33 -5.78
C ILE A 56 3.41 16.62 -4.85
N SER A 57 2.28 15.93 -5.03
CA SER A 57 1.09 16.10 -4.18
C SER A 57 1.19 15.36 -2.85
N THR A 58 2.11 14.38 -2.73
CA THR A 58 2.36 13.61 -1.50
C THR A 58 3.43 14.20 -0.56
N GLN A 59 4.05 15.35 -0.88
CA GLN A 59 5.02 16.06 -0.02
C GLN A 59 4.32 17.02 0.94
#